data_AF-A0A1C6MN89-F1
#
_entry.id   AF-A0A1C6MN89-F1
#
_cell.length_a   1.000
_cell.length_b   1.000
_cell.length_c   1.000
_cell.angle_alpha   90.00
_cell.angle_beta   90.00
_cell.angle_gamma   90.00
#
_symmetry.space_group_name_H-M   'P 1'
#
loop_
_entity.id
_entity.type
_entity.pdbx_description
1 polymer ?
#
loop_
_entity_poly.entity_id
_entity_poly.type
_entity_poly.pdbx_seq_one_letter_code
_entity_poly.pdbx_strand_id
1 'polypeptide(L)'
;MLHELRGMNVPPQQVIELHTELESCELPGGYCARMIRETWPQVRITSVAPYGTDHASRQQGMQHLLTHQGELHQVADGPARPAPVRAPLPQMPPAMAVPPEALAEEMLGAFGPQGVLRFDQRAVSRQGVPEVVARTLMWAGLPVDFGPFFWAQPGHPVVPTLAELAAQRQVQPASDAGSYLVMGSDFGRAICVQYGTANIVAVPVEAGPGGQPVPPQFVNTGLPEFVRSMALLGRMWRLRFGLNPEQAGRWTVDFQAQLVAIDPAALASPEGWWSVLLEQMWDGLL
;
A
#
# COMPACT_ATOMS: atom_id res chain seq x y z
N MET A 1 0.94 -9.75 17.04
CA MET A 1 0.00 -10.88 16.89
C MET A 1 0.59 -12.14 16.26
N LEU A 2 0.88 -12.21 14.93
CA LEU A 2 1.39 -13.45 14.30
C LEU A 2 2.72 -13.96 14.89
N HIS A 3 3.63 -13.04 15.22
CA HIS A 3 4.90 -13.38 15.86
C HIS A 3 4.71 -13.87 17.30
N GLU A 4 3.74 -13.30 18.03
CA GLU A 4 3.43 -13.69 19.42
C GLU A 4 2.76 -15.06 19.49
N LEU A 5 1.83 -15.38 18.58
CA LEU A 5 1.19 -16.69 18.51
C LEU A 5 2.17 -17.80 18.12
N ARG A 6 3.12 -17.52 17.21
CA ARG A 6 4.25 -18.43 16.95
C ARG A 6 5.14 -18.60 18.17
N GLY A 7 5.41 -17.50 18.91
CA GLY A 7 6.16 -17.55 20.16
C GLY A 7 5.48 -18.38 21.26
N MET A 8 4.14 -18.46 21.22
CA MET A 8 3.33 -19.31 22.11
C MET A 8 3.14 -20.75 21.59
N ASN A 9 3.80 -21.13 20.48
CA ASN A 9 3.71 -22.47 19.86
C ASN A 9 2.28 -22.92 19.52
N VAL A 10 1.35 -21.99 19.27
CA VAL A 10 -0.01 -22.33 18.85
C VAL A 10 0.03 -22.72 17.36
N PRO A 11 -0.28 -23.97 16.99
CA PRO A 11 -0.36 -24.38 15.60
C PRO A 11 -1.45 -23.58 14.86
N PRO A 12 -1.22 -23.16 13.61
CA PRO A 12 -2.20 -22.39 12.84
C PRO A 12 -3.58 -23.05 12.75
N GLN A 13 -3.64 -24.38 12.73
CA GLN A 13 -4.88 -25.16 12.65
C GLN A 13 -5.69 -25.16 13.95
N GLN A 14 -5.10 -24.73 15.07
CA GLN A 14 -5.76 -24.66 16.37
C GLN A 14 -6.37 -23.28 16.65
N VAL A 15 -6.13 -22.30 15.78
CA VAL A 15 -6.75 -20.98 15.89
C VAL A 15 -8.17 -21.05 15.30
N ILE A 16 -9.16 -21.15 16.19
CA ILE A 16 -10.58 -21.32 15.81
C ILE A 16 -11.37 -20.00 15.78
N GLU A 17 -10.94 -19.00 16.54
CA GLU A 17 -11.60 -17.70 16.60
C GLU A 17 -10.58 -16.59 16.83
N LEU A 18 -10.79 -15.48 16.11
CA LEU A 18 -10.08 -14.23 16.24
C LEU A 18 -11.11 -13.12 16.42
N HIS A 19 -11.06 -12.46 17.58
CA HIS A 19 -11.87 -11.28 17.85
C HIS A 19 -10.98 -10.04 17.90
N THR A 20 -11.34 -9.00 17.16
CA THR A 20 -10.64 -7.71 17.14
C THR A 20 -11.60 -6.56 17.46
N GLU A 21 -11.11 -5.43 17.97
CA GLU A 21 -12.00 -4.29 18.22
C GLU A 21 -12.47 -3.62 16.92
N LEU A 22 -11.59 -3.60 15.91
CA LEU A 22 -11.89 -3.10 14.56
C LEU A 22 -11.79 -4.26 13.56
N GLU A 23 -12.67 -4.30 12.57
CA GLU A 23 -12.62 -5.27 11.47
C GLU A 23 -11.23 -5.25 10.80
N SER A 24 -10.69 -6.45 10.54
CA SER A 24 -9.40 -6.59 9.87
C SER A 24 -9.47 -6.06 8.44
N CYS A 25 -8.57 -5.17 8.07
CA CYS A 25 -8.65 -4.46 6.79
C CYS A 25 -8.43 -5.36 5.56
N GLU A 26 -9.05 -4.98 4.43
CA GLU A 26 -8.74 -5.48 3.08
C GLU A 26 -8.19 -4.35 2.20
N LEU A 27 -7.28 -3.57 2.78
CA LEU A 27 -6.76 -2.32 2.21
C LEU A 27 -5.24 -2.38 2.00
N PRO A 28 -4.69 -1.47 1.16
CA PRO A 28 -3.25 -1.23 1.08
C PRO A 28 -2.59 -1.10 2.44
N GLY A 29 -1.34 -1.55 2.56
CA GLY A 29 -0.58 -1.44 3.80
C GLY A 29 -0.75 -2.63 4.75
N GLY A 30 -1.42 -3.70 4.34
CA GLY A 30 -1.40 -4.92 5.14
C GLY A 30 -2.42 -6.00 4.83
N TYR A 31 -3.50 -5.71 4.08
CA TYR A 31 -4.59 -6.66 3.74
C TYR A 31 -4.83 -7.70 4.84
N CYS A 32 -4.99 -7.23 6.09
CA CYS A 32 -4.93 -8.05 7.29
C CYS A 32 -5.91 -9.22 7.25
N ALA A 33 -7.14 -9.02 6.79
CA ALA A 33 -8.12 -10.09 6.69
C ALA A 33 -7.66 -11.21 5.73
N ARG A 34 -7.04 -10.84 4.60
CA ARG A 34 -6.47 -11.82 3.67
C ARG A 34 -5.32 -12.58 4.33
N MET A 35 -4.38 -11.87 4.95
CA MET A 35 -3.25 -12.46 5.66
C MET A 35 -3.72 -13.46 6.73
N ILE A 36 -4.75 -13.08 7.50
CA ILE A 36 -5.35 -13.94 8.53
C ILE A 36 -5.96 -15.19 7.90
N ARG A 37 -6.76 -15.08 6.83
CA ARG A 37 -7.38 -16.23 6.16
C ARG A 37 -6.35 -17.18 5.53
N GLU A 38 -5.28 -16.64 4.96
CA GLU A 38 -4.17 -17.45 4.41
C GLU A 38 -3.37 -18.15 5.52
N THR A 39 -3.27 -17.55 6.71
CA THR A 39 -2.51 -18.12 7.84
C THR A 39 -3.34 -19.10 8.67
N TRP A 40 -4.61 -18.78 8.96
CA TRP A 40 -5.53 -19.54 9.80
C TRP A 40 -6.81 -19.86 9.02
N PRO A 41 -6.80 -20.88 8.15
CA PRO A 41 -7.91 -21.12 7.23
C PRO A 41 -9.23 -21.54 7.92
N GLN A 42 -9.18 -21.95 9.19
CA GLN A 42 -10.35 -22.37 9.98
C GLN A 42 -10.85 -21.29 10.95
N VAL A 43 -10.20 -20.12 10.99
CA VAL A 43 -10.54 -19.09 11.98
C VAL A 43 -11.86 -18.41 11.65
N ARG A 44 -12.74 -18.29 12.66
CA ARG A 44 -13.85 -17.35 12.63
C ARG A 44 -13.33 -15.97 13.02
N ILE A 45 -13.41 -14.99 12.11
CA ILE A 45 -13.05 -13.60 12.39
C ILE A 45 -14.31 -12.86 12.82
N THR A 46 -14.27 -12.19 13.97
CA THR A 46 -15.32 -11.28 14.44
C THR A 46 -14.71 -9.95 14.87
N SER A 47 -15.49 -8.88 14.83
CA SER A 47 -15.06 -7.59 15.36
C SER A 47 -16.19 -6.83 16.05
N VAL A 48 -15.82 -5.86 16.88
CA VAL A 48 -16.77 -4.94 17.52
C VAL A 48 -17.27 -3.91 16.50
N ALA A 49 -16.35 -3.20 15.86
CA ALA A 49 -16.66 -2.21 14.83
C ALA A 49 -16.40 -2.78 13.42
N PRO A 50 -17.33 -2.61 12.46
CA PRO A 50 -17.02 -2.80 11.04
C PRO A 50 -16.05 -1.69 10.59
N TYR A 51 -15.21 -1.97 9.60
CA TYR A 51 -14.27 -0.98 9.04
C TYR A 51 -14.54 -0.75 7.55
N GLY A 52 -14.91 -1.79 6.81
CA GLY A 52 -15.27 -1.69 5.40
C GLY A 52 -14.11 -1.29 4.48
N THR A 53 -14.45 -0.92 3.24
CA THR A 53 -13.48 -0.71 2.15
C THR A 53 -13.49 0.70 1.59
N ASP A 54 -14.58 1.45 1.75
CA ASP A 54 -14.72 2.84 1.27
C ASP A 54 -14.48 3.84 2.40
N HIS A 55 -14.20 5.10 2.05
CA HIS A 55 -13.86 6.13 3.01
C HIS A 55 -14.94 6.33 4.08
N ALA A 56 -16.22 6.31 3.71
CA ALA A 56 -17.30 6.56 4.68
C ALA A 56 -17.39 5.43 5.71
N SER A 57 -17.32 4.18 5.27
CA SER A 57 -17.31 3.03 6.19
C SER A 57 -16.08 3.03 7.10
N ARG A 58 -14.90 3.37 6.58
CA ARG A 58 -13.67 3.46 7.39
C ARG A 58 -13.74 4.54 8.47
N GLN A 59 -14.24 5.72 8.13
CA GLN A 59 -14.46 6.79 9.12
C GLN A 59 -15.49 6.40 10.18
N GLN A 60 -16.58 5.76 9.78
CA GLN A 60 -17.60 5.28 10.72
C GLN A 60 -17.06 4.19 11.65
N GLY A 61 -16.28 3.26 11.11
CA GLY A 61 -15.64 2.18 11.87
C GLY A 61 -14.68 2.71 12.93
N MET A 62 -13.81 3.65 12.55
CA MET A 62 -12.89 4.31 13.48
C MET A 62 -13.64 5.10 14.56
N GLN A 63 -14.69 5.83 14.19
CA GLN A 63 -15.52 6.54 15.17
C GLN A 63 -16.19 5.58 16.15
N HIS A 64 -16.71 4.45 15.68
CA HIS A 64 -17.31 3.43 16.53
C HIS A 64 -16.28 2.83 17.49
N LEU A 65 -15.09 2.49 17.00
CA LEU A 65 -13.98 2.01 17.82
C LEU A 65 -13.63 3.00 18.94
N LEU A 66 -13.44 4.28 18.60
CA LEU A 66 -13.06 5.31 19.56
C LEU A 66 -14.16 5.55 20.61
N THR A 67 -15.43 5.56 20.20
CA THR A 67 -16.57 5.65 21.13
C THR A 67 -16.58 4.45 22.09
N HIS A 68 -16.47 3.23 21.56
CA HIS A 68 -16.49 2.01 22.37
C HIS A 68 -15.32 1.95 23.35
N GLN A 69 -14.11 2.30 22.90
CA GLN A 69 -12.96 2.42 23.78
C GLN A 69 -13.20 3.48 24.86
N GLY A 70 -13.74 4.64 24.51
CA GLY A 70 -14.08 5.69 25.47
C GLY A 70 -15.02 5.22 26.58
N GLU A 71 -16.06 4.46 26.24
CA GLU A 71 -17.00 3.85 27.19
C GLU A 71 -16.29 2.86 28.14
N LEU A 72 -15.45 1.97 27.60
CA LEU A 72 -14.70 1.00 28.40
C LEU A 72 -13.74 1.68 29.39
N HIS A 73 -13.06 2.76 28.98
CA HIS A 73 -12.14 3.49 29.85
C HIS A 73 -12.86 4.23 30.98
N GLN A 74 -14.05 4.80 30.72
CA GLN A 74 -14.89 5.41 31.75
C GLN A 74 -15.29 4.41 32.84
N VAL A 75 -15.55 3.16 32.46
CA VAL A 75 -15.88 2.09 33.42
C VAL A 75 -14.65 1.63 34.21
N ALA A 76 -13.45 1.71 33.63
CA ALA A 76 -12.21 1.21 34.21
C ALA A 76 -11.37 2.26 34.98
N ASP A 77 -11.85 3.50 35.14
CA ASP A 77 -11.11 4.65 35.69
C ASP A 77 -9.72 4.86 35.04
N GLY A 78 -9.58 4.47 33.77
CA GLY A 78 -8.34 4.59 33.00
C GLY A 78 -8.21 5.97 32.31
N PRO A 79 -6.98 6.41 31.98
CA PRO A 79 -6.80 7.63 31.19
C PRO A 79 -7.42 7.47 29.80
N ALA A 80 -8.12 8.51 29.34
CA ALA A 80 -8.73 8.51 28.01
C ALA A 80 -7.65 8.42 26.92
N ARG A 81 -7.88 7.56 25.93
CA ARG A 81 -7.01 7.47 24.74
C ARG A 81 -7.24 8.70 23.86
N PRO A 82 -6.20 9.47 23.49
CA PRO A 82 -6.37 10.60 22.61
C PRO A 82 -6.82 10.13 21.23
N ALA A 83 -7.84 10.78 20.68
CA ALA A 83 -8.28 10.54 19.31
C ALA A 83 -7.23 11.03 18.29
N PRO A 84 -7.15 10.42 17.10
CA PRO A 84 -6.37 10.96 15.99
C PRO A 84 -6.71 12.42 15.68
N VAL A 85 -5.72 13.30 15.68
CA VAL A 85 -5.86 14.70 15.26
C VAL A 85 -5.21 14.85 13.89
N ARG A 86 -5.98 14.59 12.83
CA ARG A 86 -5.47 14.64 11.45
C ARG A 86 -5.19 16.07 11.02
N ALA A 87 -3.99 16.31 10.49
CA ALA A 87 -3.66 17.60 9.88
C ALA A 87 -4.19 17.68 8.43
N PRO A 88 -4.71 18.84 7.99
CA PRO A 88 -5.11 19.03 6.60
C PRO A 88 -3.90 18.88 5.66
N LEU A 89 -4.16 18.52 4.40
CA LEU A 89 -3.11 18.51 3.37
C LEU A 89 -2.48 19.90 3.24
N PRO A 90 -1.15 20.03 3.44
CA PRO A 90 -0.48 21.31 3.30
C PRO A 90 -0.39 21.73 1.84
N GLN A 91 -0.31 23.03 1.59
CA GLN A 91 0.11 23.53 0.28
C GLN A 91 1.63 23.54 0.25
N MET A 92 2.22 22.74 -0.64
CA MET A 92 3.66 22.64 -0.81
C MET A 92 4.06 23.07 -2.22
N PRO A 93 5.21 23.75 -2.39
CA PRO A 93 5.78 23.92 -3.72
C PRO A 93 6.10 22.52 -4.29
N PRO A 94 5.87 22.30 -5.60
CA PRO A 94 6.19 21.02 -6.22
C PRO A 94 7.69 20.75 -6.08
N ALA A 95 8.03 19.52 -5.70
CA ALA A 95 9.40 19.06 -5.67
C ALA A 95 9.98 19.12 -7.09
N MET A 96 11.25 19.50 -7.20
CA MET A 96 11.92 19.52 -8.50
C MET A 96 11.90 18.11 -9.11
N ALA A 97 11.54 18.03 -10.39
CA ALA A 97 11.72 16.80 -11.16
C ALA A 97 13.21 16.45 -11.18
N VAL A 98 13.52 15.18 -10.91
CA VAL A 98 14.88 14.67 -10.81
C VAL A 98 15.14 13.67 -11.93
N PRO A 99 16.37 13.62 -12.48
CA PRO A 99 16.71 12.63 -13.49
C PRO A 99 16.74 11.20 -12.89
N PRO A 100 16.61 10.15 -13.71
CA PRO A 100 16.60 8.75 -13.23
C PRO A 100 17.82 8.37 -12.38
N GLU A 101 18.97 8.96 -12.64
CA GLU A 101 20.21 8.75 -11.89
C GLU A 101 20.11 9.27 -10.46
N ALA A 102 19.50 10.44 -10.25
CA ALA A 102 19.26 10.97 -8.91
C ALA A 102 18.18 10.17 -8.16
N LEU A 103 17.15 9.67 -8.87
CA LEU A 103 16.20 8.72 -8.28
C LEU A 103 16.88 7.42 -7.84
N ALA A 104 17.87 6.95 -8.61
CA ALA A 104 18.66 5.78 -8.24
C ALA A 104 19.41 6.00 -6.91
N GLU A 105 19.97 7.18 -6.70
CA GLU A 105 20.59 7.55 -5.42
C GLU A 105 19.59 7.58 -4.27
N GLU A 106 18.41 8.17 -4.47
CA GLU A 106 17.34 8.19 -3.46
C GLU A 106 16.90 6.75 -3.07
N MET A 107 16.76 5.87 -4.06
CA MET A 107 16.41 4.47 -3.88
C MET A 107 17.50 3.67 -3.15
N LEU A 108 18.76 3.88 -3.52
CA LEU A 108 19.90 3.26 -2.84
C LEU A 108 20.01 3.74 -1.39
N GLY A 109 19.74 5.01 -1.11
CA GLY A 109 19.71 5.56 0.24
C GLY A 109 18.60 4.96 1.11
N ALA A 110 17.46 4.59 0.51
CA ALA A 110 16.32 4.01 1.21
C ALA A 110 16.46 2.48 1.44
N PHE A 111 16.87 1.73 0.41
CA PHE A 111 16.80 0.26 0.40
C PHE A 111 18.16 -0.43 0.32
N GLY A 112 19.24 0.32 0.08
CA GLY A 112 20.57 -0.24 -0.17
C GLY A 112 20.67 -0.94 -1.53
N PRO A 113 21.88 -1.37 -1.93
CA PRO A 113 22.12 -1.92 -3.28
C PRO A 113 21.40 -3.25 -3.54
N GLN A 114 21.21 -4.08 -2.50
CA GLN A 114 20.54 -5.38 -2.63
C GLN A 114 19.01 -5.26 -2.56
N GLY A 115 18.49 -4.14 -2.07
CA GLY A 115 17.06 -3.89 -1.94
C GLY A 115 16.41 -3.25 -3.17
N VAL A 116 17.16 -3.06 -4.26
CA VAL A 116 16.68 -2.40 -5.48
C VAL A 116 16.76 -3.35 -6.68
N LEU A 117 15.61 -3.64 -7.28
CA LEU A 117 15.48 -4.39 -8.53
C LEU A 117 15.60 -3.45 -9.72
N ARG A 118 16.64 -3.61 -10.53
CA ARG A 118 16.79 -2.95 -11.83
C ARG A 118 16.47 -3.90 -12.97
N PHE A 119 15.96 -3.34 -14.06
CA PHE A 119 15.55 -4.08 -15.24
C PHE A 119 16.59 -3.91 -16.35
N ASP A 120 16.89 -4.98 -17.08
CA ASP A 120 17.72 -4.86 -18.28
C ASP A 120 16.91 -4.32 -19.47
N GLN A 121 17.60 -3.97 -20.56
CA GLN A 121 16.97 -3.40 -21.75
C GLN A 121 15.94 -4.35 -22.37
N ARG A 122 16.16 -5.67 -22.30
CA ARG A 122 15.24 -6.66 -22.85
C ARG A 122 13.96 -6.69 -22.02
N ALA A 123 14.07 -6.64 -20.70
CA ALA A 123 12.94 -6.69 -19.79
C ALA A 123 11.91 -5.57 -20.06
N VAL A 124 12.38 -4.39 -20.48
CA VAL A 124 11.55 -3.21 -20.79
C VAL A 124 11.28 -3.02 -22.28
N SER A 125 11.67 -3.96 -23.15
CA SER A 125 11.57 -3.80 -24.61
C SER A 125 10.19 -4.05 -25.20
N ARG A 126 9.16 -4.24 -24.37
CA ARG A 126 7.79 -4.50 -24.87
C ARG A 126 7.26 -3.27 -25.60
N GLN A 127 6.57 -3.51 -26.71
CA GLN A 127 5.88 -2.47 -27.45
C GLN A 127 4.84 -1.78 -26.55
N GLY A 128 4.88 -0.44 -26.51
CA GLY A 128 3.94 0.36 -25.72
C GLY A 128 4.43 0.72 -24.31
N VAL A 129 5.60 0.23 -23.87
CA VAL A 129 6.24 0.75 -22.65
C VAL A 129 6.69 2.20 -22.93
N PRO A 130 6.21 3.21 -22.17
CA PRO A 130 6.68 4.58 -22.32
C PRO A 130 8.18 4.71 -22.01
N GLU A 131 8.90 5.58 -22.71
CA GLU A 131 10.35 5.74 -22.52
C GLU A 131 10.71 6.11 -21.07
N VAL A 132 9.92 6.99 -20.45
CA VAL A 132 10.11 7.38 -19.04
C VAL A 132 9.99 6.18 -18.08
N VAL A 133 9.09 5.23 -18.37
CA VAL A 133 8.92 4.00 -17.59
C VAL A 133 10.15 3.10 -17.75
N ALA A 134 10.56 2.85 -19.00
CA ALA A 134 11.73 2.04 -19.30
C ALA A 134 13.00 2.60 -18.65
N ARG A 135 13.26 3.91 -18.79
CA ARG A 135 14.41 4.58 -18.18
C ARG A 135 14.37 4.50 -16.65
N THR A 136 13.22 4.72 -16.03
CA THR A 136 13.09 4.64 -14.57
C THR A 136 13.40 3.22 -14.06
N LEU A 137 12.87 2.18 -14.71
CA LEU A 137 13.11 0.79 -14.33
C LEU A 137 14.59 0.37 -14.51
N MET A 138 15.25 0.85 -15.56
CA MET A 138 16.67 0.53 -15.83
C MET A 138 17.62 1.23 -14.86
N TRP A 139 17.40 2.52 -14.59
CA TRP A 139 18.34 3.34 -13.82
C TRP A 139 18.00 3.39 -12.33
N ALA A 140 16.76 3.75 -11.98
CA ALA A 140 16.34 3.88 -10.59
C ALA A 140 15.94 2.52 -9.98
N GLY A 141 15.23 1.70 -10.75
CA GLY A 141 14.69 0.42 -10.30
C GLY A 141 13.49 0.55 -9.36
N LEU A 142 13.09 -0.57 -8.75
CA LEU A 142 11.99 -0.69 -7.80
C LEU A 142 12.49 -1.28 -6.48
N PRO A 143 11.84 -1.03 -5.32
CA PRO A 143 12.13 -1.79 -4.11
C PRO A 143 11.86 -3.28 -4.37
N VAL A 144 12.81 -4.16 -4.05
CA VAL A 144 12.64 -5.63 -4.21
C VAL A 144 11.49 -6.13 -3.34
N ASP A 145 11.58 -5.81 -2.05
CA ASP A 145 10.60 -6.13 -1.02
C ASP A 145 10.55 -4.93 -0.07
N PHE A 146 9.36 -4.35 0.03
CA PHE A 146 9.05 -3.34 1.03
C PHE A 146 7.68 -3.64 1.64
N GLY A 147 7.54 -4.85 2.18
CA GLY A 147 6.34 -5.26 2.90
C GLY A 147 6.01 -4.34 4.09
N PRO A 148 4.72 -3.99 4.31
CA PRO A 148 3.54 -4.52 3.61
C PRO A 148 3.12 -3.73 2.34
N PHE A 149 3.94 -2.82 1.84
CA PHE A 149 3.54 -1.85 0.83
C PHE A 149 3.73 -2.35 -0.61
N PHE A 150 4.83 -3.04 -0.89
CA PHE A 150 5.19 -3.37 -2.26
C PHE A 150 6.18 -4.52 -2.38
N TRP A 151 5.96 -5.38 -3.37
CA TRP A 151 6.90 -6.41 -3.83
C TRP A 151 7.03 -6.31 -5.34
N ALA A 152 8.26 -6.17 -5.84
CA ALA A 152 8.50 -6.00 -7.27
C ALA A 152 8.20 -7.26 -8.07
N GLN A 153 7.63 -7.08 -9.27
CA GLN A 153 7.46 -8.13 -10.27
C GLN A 153 8.69 -8.17 -11.19
N PRO A 154 9.45 -9.29 -11.23
CA PRO A 154 10.55 -9.42 -12.17
C PRO A 154 10.07 -9.40 -13.63
N GLY A 155 10.81 -8.71 -14.49
CA GLY A 155 10.51 -8.61 -15.92
C GLY A 155 11.20 -9.69 -16.74
N HIS A 156 10.81 -10.96 -16.60
CA HIS A 156 11.42 -12.06 -17.36
C HIS A 156 10.39 -12.81 -18.23
N PRO A 157 10.58 -12.89 -19.57
CA PRO A 157 11.63 -12.22 -20.36
C PRO A 157 11.38 -10.71 -20.56
N VAL A 158 10.15 -10.25 -20.27
CA VAL A 158 9.69 -8.86 -20.35
C VAL A 158 8.67 -8.59 -19.24
N VAL A 159 8.47 -7.33 -18.83
CA VAL A 159 7.51 -6.95 -17.75
C VAL A 159 6.06 -7.37 -18.08
N PRO A 160 5.42 -8.33 -17.39
CA PRO A 160 4.17 -8.91 -17.85
C PRO A 160 3.00 -7.91 -17.87
N THR A 161 2.01 -8.14 -18.74
CA THR A 161 0.69 -7.51 -18.61
C THR A 161 -0.11 -8.16 -17.48
N LEU A 162 -1.14 -7.48 -16.98
CA LEU A 162 -2.03 -8.06 -15.97
C LEU A 162 -2.76 -9.30 -16.49
N ALA A 163 -3.11 -9.34 -17.79
CA ALA A 163 -3.68 -10.53 -18.43
C ALA A 163 -2.71 -11.73 -18.44
N GLU A 164 -1.42 -11.49 -18.73
CA GLU A 164 -0.38 -12.52 -18.67
C GLU A 164 -0.18 -13.03 -17.24
N LEU A 165 -0.17 -12.12 -16.25
CA LEU A 165 -0.08 -12.50 -14.84
C LEU A 165 -1.30 -13.32 -14.40
N ALA A 166 -2.52 -12.94 -14.82
CA ALA A 166 -3.74 -13.68 -14.51
C ALA A 166 -3.69 -15.10 -15.10
N ALA A 167 -3.23 -15.24 -16.35
CA ALA A 167 -3.03 -16.55 -16.98
C ALA A 167 -2.02 -17.41 -16.22
N GLN A 168 -0.91 -16.84 -15.75
CA GLN A 168 0.09 -17.53 -14.91
C GLN A 168 -0.50 -18.00 -13.58
N ARG A 169 -1.39 -17.20 -12.99
CA ARG A 169 -2.09 -17.52 -11.73
C ARG A 169 -3.34 -18.38 -11.92
N GLN A 170 -3.70 -18.71 -13.17
CA GLN A 170 -4.90 -19.48 -13.52
C GLN A 170 -6.21 -18.87 -12.99
N VAL A 171 -6.30 -17.54 -12.97
CA VAL A 171 -7.51 -16.79 -12.58
C VAL A 171 -8.12 -16.09 -13.80
N GLN A 172 -9.43 -15.80 -13.75
CA GLN A 172 -10.10 -15.09 -14.84
C GLN A 172 -9.72 -13.60 -14.84
N PRO A 173 -9.06 -13.07 -15.88
CA PRO A 173 -8.78 -11.64 -15.98
C PRO A 173 -10.03 -10.84 -16.38
N ALA A 174 -10.03 -9.55 -16.02
CA ALA A 174 -10.99 -8.59 -16.57
C ALA A 174 -10.73 -8.33 -18.06
N SER A 175 -11.75 -7.85 -18.77
CA SER A 175 -11.66 -7.57 -20.22
C SER A 175 -10.62 -6.51 -20.60
N ASP A 176 -10.25 -5.63 -19.67
CA ASP A 176 -9.26 -4.56 -19.85
C ASP A 176 -7.85 -4.92 -19.34
N ALA A 177 -7.64 -6.14 -18.81
CA ALA A 177 -6.38 -6.55 -18.16
C ALA A 177 -5.13 -6.42 -19.06
N GLY A 178 -5.28 -6.44 -20.39
CA GLY A 178 -4.18 -6.20 -21.33
C GLY A 178 -3.63 -4.76 -21.31
N SER A 179 -4.35 -3.81 -20.68
CA SER A 179 -4.02 -2.39 -20.64
C SER A 179 -3.11 -1.98 -19.48
N TYR A 180 -2.65 -2.96 -18.68
CA TYR A 180 -1.88 -2.73 -17.47
C TYR A 180 -0.58 -3.53 -17.50
N LEU A 181 0.55 -2.87 -17.31
CA LEU A 181 1.86 -3.50 -17.14
C LEU A 181 2.19 -3.64 -15.67
N VAL A 182 2.49 -4.85 -15.21
CA VAL A 182 2.66 -5.15 -13.78
C VAL A 182 4.07 -4.79 -13.31
N MET A 183 4.18 -3.81 -12.41
CA MET A 183 5.42 -3.43 -11.75
C MET A 183 5.67 -4.25 -10.49
N GLY A 184 4.60 -4.69 -9.83
CA GLY A 184 4.66 -5.43 -8.57
C GLY A 184 3.28 -5.68 -7.97
N SER A 185 3.24 -5.89 -6.67
CA SER A 185 2.02 -6.10 -5.91
C SER A 185 2.12 -5.44 -4.54
N ASP A 186 0.99 -4.97 -4.01
CA ASP A 186 0.85 -4.56 -2.61
C ASP A 186 0.25 -5.69 -1.75
N PHE A 187 0.48 -6.95 -2.16
CA PHE A 187 -0.08 -8.20 -1.64
C PHE A 187 -1.56 -8.45 -2.02
N GLY A 188 -2.42 -7.43 -2.02
CA GLY A 188 -3.83 -7.57 -2.40
C GLY A 188 -4.08 -7.40 -3.90
N ARG A 189 -3.49 -6.39 -4.51
CA ARG A 189 -3.66 -5.97 -5.91
C ARG A 189 -2.31 -5.99 -6.64
N ALA A 190 -2.37 -5.99 -7.97
CA ALA A 190 -1.20 -5.72 -8.80
C ALA A 190 -1.01 -4.20 -8.91
N ILE A 191 0.21 -3.73 -8.72
CA ILE A 191 0.61 -2.35 -8.96
C ILE A 191 1.11 -2.26 -10.39
N CYS A 192 0.45 -1.43 -11.20
CA CYS A 192 0.60 -1.43 -12.64
C CYS A 192 0.85 -0.03 -13.20
N VAL A 193 1.57 0.05 -14.32
CA VAL A 193 1.52 1.20 -15.24
C VAL A 193 0.31 1.01 -16.15
N GLN A 194 -0.57 2.01 -16.22
CA GLN A 194 -1.72 2.03 -17.12
C GLN A 194 -1.33 2.58 -18.50
N TYR A 195 -1.70 1.87 -19.56
CA TYR A 195 -1.50 2.36 -20.93
C TYR A 195 -2.36 3.60 -21.23
N GLY A 196 -1.82 4.46 -22.10
CA GLY A 196 -2.44 5.73 -22.49
C GLY A 196 -2.14 6.88 -21.55
N THR A 197 -2.14 6.64 -20.23
CA THR A 197 -1.88 7.68 -19.21
C THR A 197 -0.49 7.60 -18.58
N ALA A 198 0.11 6.40 -18.55
CA ALA A 198 1.32 6.07 -17.79
C ALA A 198 1.19 6.25 -16.26
N ASN A 199 -0.04 6.44 -15.75
CA ASN A 199 -0.32 6.48 -14.32
C ASN A 199 0.02 5.14 -13.67
N ILE A 200 0.40 5.19 -12.39
CA ILE A 200 0.50 4.01 -11.54
C ILE A 200 -0.85 3.78 -10.86
N VAL A 201 -1.36 2.55 -10.98
CA VAL A 201 -2.66 2.14 -10.46
C VAL A 201 -2.58 0.77 -9.80
N ALA A 202 -3.42 0.53 -8.78
CA ALA A 202 -3.58 -0.76 -8.14
C ALA A 202 -4.86 -1.46 -8.66
N VAL A 203 -4.69 -2.63 -9.29
CA VAL A 203 -5.74 -3.35 -10.01
C VAL A 203 -5.85 -4.80 -9.50
N PRO A 204 -7.05 -5.34 -9.26
CA PRO A 204 -7.21 -6.76 -8.96
C PRO A 204 -6.72 -7.61 -10.12
N VAL A 205 -6.04 -8.71 -9.83
CA VAL A 205 -5.60 -9.65 -10.89
C VAL A 205 -6.79 -10.46 -11.42
N GLU A 206 -7.71 -10.83 -10.53
CA GLU A 206 -8.95 -11.50 -10.87
C GLU A 206 -10.05 -10.47 -11.18
N ALA A 207 -10.87 -10.77 -12.17
CA ALA A 207 -11.97 -9.92 -12.58
C ALA A 207 -13.02 -9.75 -11.48
N GLY A 208 -13.79 -8.66 -11.57
CA GLY A 208 -15.02 -8.51 -10.79
C GLY A 208 -16.10 -9.51 -11.24
N PRO A 209 -17.25 -9.52 -10.54
CA PRO A 209 -18.38 -10.40 -10.87
C PRO A 209 -18.74 -10.36 -12.36
N GLY A 210 -18.89 -11.54 -12.98
CA GLY A 210 -19.22 -11.65 -14.40
C GLY A 210 -18.07 -11.26 -15.36
N GLY A 211 -16.82 -11.25 -14.89
CA GLY A 211 -15.66 -10.93 -15.71
C GLY A 211 -15.45 -9.43 -15.96
N GLN A 212 -16.14 -8.57 -15.19
CA GLN A 212 -16.13 -7.13 -15.41
C GLN A 212 -14.85 -6.48 -14.85
N PRO A 213 -14.35 -5.42 -15.52
CA PRO A 213 -13.32 -4.55 -14.97
C PRO A 213 -13.73 -3.97 -13.61
N VAL A 214 -12.80 -3.99 -12.66
CA VAL A 214 -12.92 -3.24 -11.41
C VAL A 214 -12.18 -1.92 -11.60
N PRO A 215 -12.75 -0.77 -11.20
CA PRO A 215 -12.09 0.51 -11.32
C PRO A 215 -10.67 0.48 -10.72
N PRO A 216 -9.63 0.89 -11.47
CA PRO A 216 -8.28 0.94 -10.97
C PRO A 216 -8.16 1.97 -9.85
N GLN A 217 -7.51 1.61 -8.74
CA GLN A 217 -7.23 2.55 -7.66
C GLN A 217 -6.01 3.38 -8.04
N PHE A 218 -6.13 4.71 -8.04
CA PHE A 218 -5.02 5.60 -8.37
C PHE A 218 -3.91 5.52 -7.31
N VAL A 219 -2.65 5.44 -7.76
CA VAL A 219 -1.46 5.43 -6.90
C VAL A 219 -0.63 6.69 -7.15
N ASN A 220 -0.08 6.85 -8.35
CA ASN A 220 0.75 8.01 -8.70
C ASN A 220 0.53 8.44 -10.15
N THR A 221 0.88 9.68 -10.47
CA THR A 221 0.85 10.24 -11.84
C THR A 221 1.84 9.58 -12.79
N GLY A 222 2.89 8.94 -12.26
CA GLY A 222 3.89 8.25 -13.06
C GLY A 222 4.82 7.38 -12.25
N LEU A 223 5.62 6.58 -12.96
CA LEU A 223 6.61 5.70 -12.33
C LEU A 223 7.72 6.47 -11.58
N PRO A 224 8.26 7.61 -12.09
CA PRO A 224 9.22 8.42 -11.33
C PRO A 224 8.68 8.87 -9.97
N GLU A 225 7.43 9.34 -9.94
CA GLU A 225 6.74 9.83 -8.74
C GLU A 225 6.49 8.70 -7.74
N PHE A 226 6.06 7.52 -8.23
CA PHE A 226 5.91 6.32 -7.42
C PHE A 226 7.24 5.88 -6.79
N VAL A 227 8.30 5.77 -7.58
CA VAL A 227 9.63 5.36 -7.10
C VAL A 227 10.16 6.34 -6.05
N ARG A 228 9.99 7.65 -6.29
CA ARG A 228 10.39 8.68 -5.32
C ARG A 228 9.56 8.65 -4.05
N SER A 229 8.25 8.41 -4.15
CA SER A 229 7.36 8.25 -2.98
C SER A 229 7.71 7.01 -2.17
N MET A 230 8.08 5.90 -2.83
CA MET A 230 8.59 4.69 -2.17
C MET A 230 9.94 4.92 -1.50
N ALA A 231 10.86 5.66 -2.13
CA ALA A 231 12.13 6.03 -1.51
C ALA A 231 11.91 6.92 -0.28
N LEU A 232 11.00 7.90 -0.35
CA LEU A 232 10.59 8.73 0.77
C LEU A 232 10.07 7.87 1.93
N LEU A 233 9.10 7.00 1.66
CA LEU A 233 8.54 6.11 2.67
C LEU A 233 9.65 5.21 3.25
N GLY A 234 10.48 4.59 2.42
CA GLY A 234 11.59 3.74 2.86
C GLY A 234 12.56 4.43 3.81
N ARG A 235 12.95 5.69 3.53
CA ARG A 235 13.82 6.48 4.42
C ARG A 235 13.16 6.79 5.77
N MET A 236 11.87 7.14 5.74
CA MET A 236 11.13 7.58 6.92
C MET A 236 10.58 6.44 7.77
N TRP A 237 10.27 5.29 7.17
CA TRP A 237 9.51 4.21 7.77
C TRP A 237 10.15 3.68 9.06
N ARG A 238 11.47 3.48 9.05
CA ARG A 238 12.23 3.02 10.22
C ARG A 238 12.24 4.01 11.39
N LEU A 239 11.92 5.28 11.14
CA LEU A 239 11.96 6.34 12.16
C LEU A 239 10.71 6.36 13.06
N ARG A 240 9.69 5.55 12.75
CA ARG A 240 8.45 5.48 13.54
C ARG A 240 8.57 4.68 14.83
N PHE A 241 9.59 3.83 14.96
CA PHE A 241 9.74 2.97 16.12
C PHE A 241 10.05 3.79 17.38
N GLY A 242 9.25 3.58 18.43
CA GLY A 242 9.41 4.25 19.71
C GLY A 242 8.84 5.67 19.78
N LEU A 243 8.15 6.15 18.74
CA LEU A 243 7.46 7.43 18.79
C LEU A 243 6.24 7.36 19.73
N ASN A 244 6.05 8.39 20.52
CA ASN A 244 4.78 8.61 21.22
C ASN A 244 3.70 9.13 20.24
N PRO A 245 2.41 9.19 20.63
CA PRO A 245 1.34 9.60 19.72
C PRO A 245 1.53 10.99 19.09
N GLU A 246 2.04 11.97 19.84
CA GLU A 246 2.29 13.32 19.31
C GLU A 246 3.42 13.31 18.27
N GLN A 247 4.51 12.57 18.55
CA GLN A 247 5.64 12.42 17.64
C GLN A 247 5.23 11.66 16.38
N ALA A 248 4.40 10.63 16.51
CA ALA A 248 3.83 9.90 15.37
C ALA A 248 2.97 10.84 14.50
N GLY A 249 2.14 11.69 15.11
CA GLY A 249 1.39 12.73 14.39
C GLY A 249 2.30 13.67 13.61
N ARG A 250 3.39 14.17 14.21
CA ARG A 250 4.37 15.03 13.52
C ARG A 250 5.08 14.30 12.37
N TRP A 251 5.47 13.04 12.59
CA TRP A 251 6.05 12.20 11.54
C TRP A 251 5.09 12.07 10.34
N THR A 252 3.80 11.83 10.61
CA THR A 252 2.77 11.71 9.56
C THR A 252 2.56 13.03 8.82
N VAL A 253 2.61 14.18 9.51
CA VAL A 253 2.58 15.51 8.87
C VAL A 253 3.75 15.71 7.92
N ASP A 254 4.97 15.38 8.35
CA ASP A 254 6.17 15.56 7.54
C ASP A 254 6.17 14.63 6.31
N PHE A 255 5.68 13.40 6.47
CA PHE A 255 5.51 12.45 5.37
C PHE A 255 4.46 12.95 4.38
N GLN A 256 3.30 13.38 4.87
CA GLN A 256 2.21 13.98 4.09
C GLN A 256 2.69 15.19 3.28
N ALA A 257 3.43 16.11 3.90
CA ALA A 257 3.95 17.29 3.22
C ALA A 257 4.90 16.93 2.07
N GLN A 258 5.83 16.01 2.29
CA GLN A 258 6.76 15.59 1.25
C GLN A 258 6.06 14.81 0.13
N LEU A 259 5.07 13.99 0.46
CA LEU A 259 4.29 13.25 -0.53
C LEU A 259 3.47 14.20 -1.42
N VAL A 260 2.84 15.24 -0.85
CA VAL A 260 2.17 16.30 -1.62
C VAL A 260 3.17 17.01 -2.53
N ALA A 261 4.38 17.32 -2.05
CA ALA A 261 5.38 17.98 -2.89
C ALA A 261 5.81 17.10 -4.08
N ILE A 262 5.87 15.76 -3.90
CA ILE A 262 6.23 14.82 -4.97
C ILE A 262 5.09 14.66 -5.98
N ASP A 263 3.88 14.39 -5.51
CA ASP A 263 2.73 14.08 -6.36
C ASP A 263 1.42 14.47 -5.67
N PRO A 264 0.92 15.71 -5.85
CA PRO A 264 -0.33 16.14 -5.21
C PRO A 264 -1.54 15.28 -5.60
N ALA A 265 -1.55 14.70 -6.81
CA ALA A 265 -2.66 13.90 -7.29
C ALA A 265 -2.78 12.55 -6.54
N ALA A 266 -1.68 12.04 -5.97
CA ALA A 266 -1.67 10.83 -5.15
C ALA A 266 -2.58 10.94 -3.91
N LEU A 267 -2.84 12.18 -3.45
CA LEU A 267 -3.65 12.51 -2.28
C LEU A 267 -4.93 13.27 -2.63
N ALA A 268 -5.28 13.38 -3.92
CA ALA A 268 -6.44 14.16 -4.38
C ALA A 268 -7.79 13.49 -4.09
N SER A 269 -7.81 12.19 -3.82
CA SER A 269 -9.01 11.42 -3.50
C SER A 269 -8.81 10.62 -2.22
N PRO A 270 -9.80 10.53 -1.32
CA PRO A 270 -9.72 9.69 -0.12
C PRO A 270 -9.67 8.18 -0.42
N GLU A 271 -10.01 7.79 -1.66
CA GLU A 271 -9.89 6.39 -2.12
C GLU A 271 -8.55 6.11 -2.82
N GLY A 272 -7.71 7.13 -2.99
CA GLY A 272 -6.36 6.96 -3.53
C GLY A 272 -5.51 6.04 -2.64
N TRP A 273 -4.61 5.27 -3.26
CA TRP A 273 -3.81 4.27 -2.54
C TRP A 273 -2.99 4.90 -1.41
N TRP A 274 -2.33 6.03 -1.68
CA TRP A 274 -1.57 6.77 -0.67
C TRP A 274 -2.47 7.42 0.38
N SER A 275 -3.64 7.92 0.01
CA SER A 275 -4.60 8.49 0.96
C SER A 275 -5.07 7.44 1.97
N VAL A 276 -5.31 6.21 1.53
CA VAL A 276 -5.69 5.09 2.40
C VAL A 276 -4.56 4.68 3.34
N LEU A 277 -3.30 4.66 2.87
CA LEU A 277 -2.16 4.45 3.76
C LEU A 277 -2.03 5.56 4.80
N LEU A 278 -2.16 6.81 4.37
CA LEU A 278 -2.02 7.98 5.23
C LEU A 278 -3.13 8.06 6.28
N GLU A 279 -4.37 7.72 5.91
CA GLU A 279 -5.49 7.57 6.83
C GLU A 279 -5.17 6.52 7.90
N GLN A 280 -4.69 5.34 7.50
CA GLN A 280 -4.31 4.27 8.44
C GLN A 280 -3.13 4.67 9.35
N MET A 281 -2.16 5.45 8.86
CA MET A 281 -1.08 6.01 9.68
C MET A 281 -1.62 6.99 10.72
N TRP A 282 -2.54 7.87 10.32
CA TRP A 282 -3.22 8.80 11.23
C TRP A 282 -4.02 8.06 12.30
N ASP A 283 -4.66 6.96 11.93
CA ASP A 283 -5.47 6.14 12.82
C ASP A 283 -4.63 5.18 13.70
N GLY A 284 -3.31 5.16 13.52
CA GLY A 284 -2.40 4.31 14.28
C GLY A 284 -2.52 2.81 13.95
N LEU A 285 -2.95 2.48 12.73
CA LEU A 285 -3.14 1.11 12.24
C LEU A 285 -1.88 0.54 11.55
N LEU A 286 -0.84 1.35 11.32
CA LEU A 286 0.40 1.02 10.59
C LEU A 286 1.68 1.31 11.39
#